data_AF-A0A418KHU8-F1
#
_entry.id   AF-A0A418KHU8-F1
#
_cell.length_a   1.000
_cell.length_b   1.000
_cell.length_c   1.000
_cell.angle_alpha   90.00
_cell.angle_beta   90.00
_cell.angle_gamma   90.00
#
_symmetry.space_group_name_H-M   'P 1'
#
loop_
_entity.id
_entity.type
_entity.pdbx_description
1 polymer ?
#
loop_
_entity_poly.entity_id
_entity_poly.type
_entity_poly.pdbx_seq_one_letter_code
_entity_poly.pdbx_strand_id
1 'polypeptide(L)'
;MGVRHPLPRQLVLSAAVHARTSELHRALGDLVVQPLDADALTRFTTAQRAALAAREELCAELDFERLFADAADDVAYGLADDARVQSPDRDGSRPDAGGDAG
;
A
#
# COMPACT_ATOMS: atom_id res chain seq x y z
N MET A 1 15.23 -25.55 13.26
CA MET A 1 13.98 -25.62 12.49
C MET A 1 13.85 -24.31 11.72
N GLY A 2 13.91 -24.34 10.38
CA GLY A 2 13.83 -23.11 9.58
C GLY A 2 12.38 -22.64 9.46
N VAL A 3 12.07 -21.46 9.99
CA VAL A 3 10.75 -20.84 9.81
C VAL A 3 10.67 -20.38 8.36
N ARG A 4 9.82 -21.04 7.55
CA ARG A 4 9.48 -20.53 6.22
C ARG A 4 8.53 -19.37 6.41
N HIS A 5 9.04 -18.15 6.33
CA HIS A 5 8.18 -16.99 6.25
C HIS A 5 7.50 -17.00 4.86
N PRO A 6 6.16 -16.97 4.80
CA PRO A 6 5.48 -16.85 3.51
C PRO A 6 5.92 -15.56 2.83
N LEU A 7 6.05 -15.61 1.49
CA LEU A 7 6.37 -14.42 0.71
C LEU A 7 5.32 -13.32 0.96
N PRO A 8 5.72 -12.04 1.00
CA PRO A 8 4.79 -10.92 1.03
C PRO A 8 3.72 -11.06 -0.05
N ARG A 9 2.45 -10.92 0.33
CA ARG A 9 1.30 -11.09 -0.56
C ARG A 9 1.40 -10.22 -1.81
N GLN A 10 1.90 -8.99 -1.68
CA GLN A 10 2.16 -8.09 -2.80
C GLN A 10 3.12 -8.65 -3.85
N LEU A 11 4.18 -9.36 -3.43
CA LEU A 11 5.11 -9.98 -4.38
C LEU A 11 4.43 -11.11 -5.15
N VAL A 12 3.55 -11.86 -4.48
CA VAL A 12 2.74 -12.90 -5.12
C VAL A 12 1.76 -12.28 -6.14
N LEU A 13 1.07 -11.22 -5.75
CA LEU A 13 0.13 -10.51 -6.63
C LEU A 13 0.84 -9.84 -7.81
N SER A 14 2.00 -9.21 -7.58
CA SER A 14 2.84 -8.63 -8.64
C SER A 14 3.31 -9.69 -9.65
N ALA A 15 3.76 -10.85 -9.16
CA ALA A 15 4.12 -11.98 -10.02
C ALA A 15 2.92 -12.51 -10.82
N ALA A 16 1.73 -12.57 -10.20
CA ALA A 16 0.50 -12.97 -10.87
C ALA A 16 0.11 -11.99 -11.99
N VAL A 17 0.17 -10.67 -11.72
CA VAL A 17 -0.04 -9.63 -12.75
C VAL A 17 0.91 -9.81 -13.91
N HIS A 18 2.20 -10.02 -13.64
CA HIS A 18 3.19 -10.23 -14.68
C HIS A 18 2.86 -11.46 -15.53
N ALA A 19 2.58 -12.61 -14.90
CA ALA A 19 2.23 -13.84 -15.59
C ALA A 19 0.99 -13.69 -16.50
N ARG A 20 -0.09 -13.09 -15.98
CA ARG A 20 -1.32 -12.86 -16.77
C ARG A 20 -1.11 -11.87 -17.91
N THR A 21 -0.28 -10.86 -17.71
CA THR A 21 0.09 -9.92 -18.77
C THR A 21 0.88 -10.62 -19.88
N SER A 22 1.81 -11.52 -19.54
CA SER A 22 2.52 -12.34 -20.53
C SER A 22 1.58 -13.28 -21.30
N GLU A 23 0.60 -13.88 -20.64
CA GLU A 23 -0.44 -14.71 -21.30
C GLU A 23 -1.29 -13.88 -22.27
N LEU A 24 -1.68 -12.66 -21.89
CA LEU A 24 -2.38 -11.73 -22.76
C LEU A 24 -1.55 -11.38 -24.01
N HIS A 25 -0.26 -11.07 -23.84
CA HIS A 25 0.62 -10.80 -24.98
C HIS A 25 0.75 -12.01 -25.91
N ARG A 26 0.82 -13.23 -25.36
CA ARG A 26 0.82 -14.45 -26.17
C ARG A 26 -0.48 -14.60 -26.97
N ALA A 27 -1.64 -14.43 -26.32
CA ALA A 27 -2.93 -14.55 -26.99
C ALA A 27 -3.13 -13.45 -28.06
N LEU A 28 -2.59 -12.25 -27.85
CA LEU A 28 -2.57 -11.20 -28.87
C LEU A 28 -1.67 -11.60 -30.06
N GLY A 29 -0.50 -12.18 -29.79
CA GLY A 29 0.38 -12.70 -30.84
C GLY A 29 -0.31 -13.77 -31.68
N ASP A 30 -1.04 -14.69 -31.04
CA ASP A 30 -1.82 -15.73 -31.73
C ASP A 30 -2.88 -15.11 -32.66
N LEU A 31 -3.60 -14.07 -32.20
CA LEU A 31 -4.59 -13.34 -33.03
C LEU A 31 -3.97 -12.63 -34.25
N VAL A 32 -2.74 -12.14 -34.12
CA VAL A 32 -2.07 -11.41 -35.19
C VAL A 32 -1.51 -12.36 -36.25
N VAL A 33 -1.05 -13.55 -35.84
CA VAL A 33 -0.34 -14.50 -36.72
C VAL A 33 -1.28 -15.55 -37.33
N GLN A 34 -2.37 -15.90 -36.65
CA GLN A 34 -3.30 -16.94 -37.11
C GLN A 34 -4.54 -16.34 -37.80
N PRO A 35 -5.22 -17.09 -38.68
CA PRO A 35 -6.54 -16.71 -39.16
C PRO A 35 -7.48 -16.46 -37.98
N LEU A 36 -8.27 -15.39 -38.08
CA LEU A 36 -9.19 -15.01 -37.02
C LEU A 36 -10.31 -16.05 -36.89
N ASP A 37 -10.31 -16.80 -35.80
CA ASP A 37 -11.36 -17.73 -35.43
C ASP A 37 -11.95 -17.42 -34.04
N ALA A 38 -13.08 -18.06 -33.75
CA ALA A 38 -13.81 -17.85 -32.50
C ALA A 38 -13.00 -18.30 -31.26
N ASP A 39 -12.15 -19.32 -31.41
CA ASP A 39 -11.34 -19.86 -30.31
C ASP A 39 -10.22 -18.90 -29.94
N ALA A 40 -9.53 -18.32 -30.92
CA ALA A 40 -8.50 -17.31 -30.72
C ALA A 40 -9.07 -16.05 -30.05
N LEU A 41 -10.25 -15.58 -30.49
CA LEU A 41 -10.96 -14.47 -29.86
C LEU A 41 -11.36 -14.80 -28.41
N THR A 42 -11.82 -16.02 -28.16
CA THR A 42 -12.18 -16.48 -26.80
C THR A 42 -10.95 -16.54 -25.89
N ARG A 43 -9.82 -17.08 -26.36
CA ARG A 43 -8.57 -17.10 -25.60
C ARG A 43 -8.08 -15.70 -25.27
N PHE A 44 -8.08 -14.80 -26.25
CA PHE A 44 -7.65 -13.42 -26.04
C PHE A 44 -8.52 -12.68 -25.03
N THR A 45 -9.85 -12.73 -25.19
CA THR A 45 -10.77 -12.04 -24.27
C THR A 45 -10.70 -12.63 -22.86
N THR A 46 -10.50 -13.94 -22.72
CA THR A 46 -10.29 -14.59 -21.42
C THR A 46 -8.98 -14.10 -20.77
N ALA A 47 -7.89 -14.06 -21.54
CA ALA A 47 -6.60 -13.56 -21.06
C ALA A 47 -6.69 -12.08 -20.65
N GLN A 48 -7.43 -11.26 -21.40
CA GLN A 48 -7.65 -9.85 -21.09
C GLN A 48 -8.36 -9.67 -19.75
N ARG A 49 -9.45 -10.42 -19.52
CA ARG A 49 -10.19 -10.38 -18.25
C ARG A 49 -9.32 -10.83 -17.08
N ALA A 50 -8.55 -11.91 -17.27
CA ALA A 50 -7.66 -12.41 -16.22
C ALA A 50 -6.55 -11.41 -15.87
N ALA A 51 -5.96 -10.74 -16.85
CA ALA A 51 -4.95 -9.70 -16.63
C ALA A 51 -5.52 -8.48 -15.91
N LEU A 52 -6.74 -8.06 -16.26
CA LEU A 52 -7.43 -6.95 -15.59
C LEU A 52 -7.73 -7.29 -14.12
N ALA A 53 -8.33 -8.46 -13.85
CA ALA A 53 -8.67 -8.88 -12.49
C ALA A 53 -7.43 -8.99 -11.59
N ALA A 54 -6.33 -9.56 -12.09
CA ALA A 54 -5.07 -9.64 -11.33
C ALA A 54 -4.52 -8.25 -10.99
N ARG A 55 -4.64 -7.29 -11.91
CA ARG A 55 -4.21 -5.91 -11.68
C ARG A 55 -5.10 -5.20 -10.67
N GLU A 56 -6.41 -5.37 -10.74
CA GLU A 56 -7.36 -4.81 -9.77
C GLU A 56 -7.09 -5.33 -8.36
N GLU A 57 -6.82 -6.63 -8.20
CA GLU A 57 -6.46 -7.20 -6.90
C GLU A 57 -5.17 -6.60 -6.33
N LEU A 58 -4.14 -6.41 -7.17
CA LEU A 58 -2.90 -5.76 -6.73
C LEU A 58 -3.13 -4.29 -6.32
N CYS A 59 -3.93 -3.55 -7.09
CA CYS A 59 -4.26 -2.16 -6.73
C CYS A 59 -5.04 -2.09 -5.41
N ALA A 60 -6.00 -2.99 -5.18
CA ALA A 60 -6.76 -3.05 -3.93
C ALA A 60 -5.85 -3.32 -2.72
N GLU A 61 -4.87 -4.20 -2.87
CA GLU A 61 -3.87 -4.47 -1.82
C GLU A 61 -3.02 -3.23 -1.50
N LEU A 62 -2.54 -2.52 -2.53
CA LEU A 62 -1.72 -1.32 -2.36
C LEU A 62 -2.52 -0.14 -1.78
N ASP A 63 -3.77 0.05 -2.22
CA ASP A 63 -4.64 1.10 -1.71
C ASP A 63 -5.03 0.85 -0.24
N PHE A 64 -5.24 -0.42 0.14
CA PHE A 64 -5.44 -0.79 1.54
C PHE A 64 -4.23 -0.37 2.40
N GLU A 65 -3.01 -0.70 1.97
CA GLU A 65 -1.81 -0.29 2.72
C GLU A 65 -1.64 1.22 2.83
N ARG A 66 -1.97 1.97 1.77
CA ARG A 66 -1.91 3.43 1.81
C ARG A 66 -2.88 4.01 2.84
N LEU A 67 -4.10 3.49 2.92
CA LEU A 67 -5.08 3.91 3.94
C LEU A 67 -4.57 3.65 5.37
N PHE A 68 -3.87 2.53 5.58
CA PHE A 68 -3.26 2.25 6.89
C PHE A 68 -2.09 3.18 7.21
N ALA A 69 -1.24 3.48 6.23
CA ALA A 69 -0.13 4.40 6.41
C ALA A 69 -0.62 5.81 6.74
N ASP A 70 -1.60 6.32 5.97
CA ASP A 70 -2.19 7.65 6.18
C ASP A 70 -2.86 7.73 7.58
N ALA A 71 -3.61 6.70 7.99
CA ALA A 71 -4.25 6.66 9.31
C ALA A 71 -3.23 6.56 10.47
N ALA A 72 -2.13 5.85 10.28
CA ALA A 72 -1.06 5.77 11.28
C ALA A 72 -0.34 7.11 11.43
N ASP A 73 -0.11 7.82 10.33
CA ASP A 73 0.45 9.17 10.33
C ASP A 73 -0.50 10.16 11.02
N ASP A 74 -1.79 10.18 10.69
CA ASP A 74 -2.78 11.05 11.34
C ASP A 74 -2.86 10.82 12.86
N VAL A 75 -2.81 9.56 13.31
CA VAL A 75 -2.76 9.22 14.75
C VAL A 75 -1.44 9.70 15.38
N ALA A 76 -0.31 9.52 14.70
CA ALA A 76 0.99 9.98 15.21
C ALA A 76 1.04 11.51 15.31
N TYR A 77 0.50 12.24 14.34
CA TYR A 77 0.40 13.70 14.37
C TYR A 77 -0.59 14.20 15.43
N GLY A 78 -1.77 13.58 15.56
CA GLY A 78 -2.73 13.90 16.61
C GLY A 78 -2.18 13.68 18.02
N LEU A 79 -1.44 12.58 18.23
CA LEU A 79 -0.76 12.30 19.50
C LEU A 79 0.39 13.29 19.78
N ALA A 80 1.08 13.77 18.75
CA ALA A 80 2.15 14.77 18.88
C ALA A 80 1.59 16.16 19.26
N ASP A 81 0.40 16.52 18.76
CA ASP A 81 -0.28 17.77 19.15
C ASP A 81 -0.84 17.70 20.58
N ASP A 82 -1.46 16.59 20.99
CA ASP A 82 -1.94 16.41 22.37
C ASP A 82 -0.78 16.41 23.39
N ALA A 83 0.38 15.86 23.04
CA ALA A 83 1.57 15.89 23.88
C ALA A 83 2.14 17.32 24.08
N ARG A 84 1.90 18.25 23.14
CA ARG A 84 2.31 19.66 23.28
C ARG A 84 1.34 20.46 24.14
N VAL A 85 0.04 20.17 24.06
CA VAL A 85 -1.00 20.85 24.85
C VAL A 85 -0.94 20.45 26.33
N GLN A 86 -0.43 19.25 26.65
CA GLN A 86 -0.17 18.82 28.03
C GLN A 86 1.20 19.24 28.59
N SER A 87 1.92 20.18 27.96
CA SER A 87 3.01 20.86 28.67
C SER A 87 2.37 21.86 29.63
N PRO A 88 2.22 21.52 30.93
CA PRO A 88 1.65 22.46 31.88
C PRO A 88 2.68 23.56 32.06
N ASP A 89 2.21 24.77 32.33
CA ASP A 89 3.00 25.85 32.92
C ASP A 89 4.03 25.29 33.91
N ARG A 90 5.28 25.11 33.44
CA ARG A 90 6.41 24.82 34.32
C ARG A 90 7.02 26.16 34.65
N ASP A 91 6.77 26.54 35.90
CA ASP A 91 7.24 27.71 36.65
C ASP A 91 6.36 28.97 36.63
N GLY A 92 5.16 28.81 37.18
CA GLY A 92 4.81 29.73 38.27
C GLY A 92 5.80 29.53 39.44
N SER A 93 6.28 30.64 40.02
CA SER A 93 7.19 30.73 41.18
C SER A 93 8.69 30.88 40.86
N ARG A 94 9.10 32.02 40.29
CA ARG A 94 10.38 32.59 40.74
C ARG A 94 10.07 33.33 42.04
N PRO A 95 10.45 32.81 43.22
CA PRO A 95 10.21 33.52 44.48
C PRO A 95 11.00 34.83 44.47
N ASP A 96 10.32 35.92 44.83
CA ASP A 96 10.95 37.18 45.20
C ASP A 96 11.95 36.91 46.33
N ALA A 97 13.24 37.01 46.02
CA ALA A 97 14.28 37.13 47.02
C ALA A 97 14.23 38.56 47.56
N GLY A 98 13.31 38.80 48.50
CA GLY A 98 13.34 39.95 49.38
C GLY A 98 14.36 39.76 50.50
N GLY A 99 15.07 40.85 50.83
CA GLY A 99 15.92 41.01 52.02
C GLY A 99 17.34 40.49 51.84
N ASP A 100 18.40 41.14 52.31
CA ASP A 100 18.50 42.04 53.46
C ASP A 100 19.91 42.71 53.50
N ALA A 101 19.97 43.84 54.22
CA ALA A 101 21.10 44.46 54.91
C ALA A 101 22.24 45.15 54.12
N GLY A 102 22.24 46.50 54.17
CA GLY A 102 23.41 47.35 53.91
C GLY A 102 23.09 48.78 53.52
#